data_AF-A0AA39P7Z6-F1
#
_entry.id   AF-A0AA39P7Z6-F1
#
_cell.length_a   1.000
_cell.length_b   1.000
_cell.length_c   1.000
_cell.angle_alpha   90.00
_cell.angle_beta   90.00
_cell.angle_gamma   90.00
#
_symmetry.space_group_name_H-M   'P 1'
#
loop_
_entity.id
_entity.type
_entity.pdbx_description
1 polymer ?
#
loop_
_entity_poly.entity_id
_entity_poly.type
_entity_poly.pdbx_seq_one_letter_code
_entity_poly.pdbx_strand_id
1 'polypeptide(L)'
;MPKKWVTPEQDKWFCDRRAVYNLAQLENRVGTYVNTTIDEFCSIWPLPEMQEVILGDTPEAIAKRAIQNEVYQTRKNQIQSKFHNERHKGAKAAVTNSPNNPAMLTKKKKRCFNLKPVHRICSIQIYSQRYYQTRVLPYVTAALAMVGSIGRGAKLNLSNCITAERFEAETDSIREEVFAALEDIQEEISEAKGKRSPADYLKAIDQAPVLLRCFLQEVAEQTGWWFSVLAGGPLPTDNGNIHTRSFHIGQTPQGQTFLDEYAAFSVDPEDPNSQRRTFEESISTLYGRFLKSLFSTEVQAQRVLNQAQLDLLNETAPMDTPLATPSPACPPLIAPVVVSPIVPQVASSIAPVTSPTALPSPSQGVPWVPPPMVALDLNSLNPGLMPFNGLADDLDFFLVGLQQGLPNNPHVPPLAPLPPLPPIYNDSNILAGTLMSLQALYAQNSRIYTALRIRILCHYTPTTSRRNSEFNL
;
A
#
# COMPACT_ATOMS: atom_id res chain seq x y z
N MET A 1 3.51 6.67 -35.82
CA MET A 1 3.73 5.52 -34.91
C MET A 1 5.12 4.95 -35.17
N PRO A 2 5.94 4.65 -34.15
CA PRO A 2 7.25 4.04 -34.37
C PRO A 2 7.12 2.71 -35.13
N LYS A 3 8.00 2.49 -36.11
CA LYS A 3 8.00 1.28 -36.96
C LYS A 3 8.15 0.04 -36.06
N LYS A 4 7.21 -0.90 -36.15
CA LYS A 4 7.32 -2.18 -35.43
C LYS A 4 8.52 -2.95 -35.98
N TRP A 5 9.49 -3.28 -35.14
CA TRP A 5 10.66 -4.06 -35.53
C TRP A 5 10.39 -5.57 -35.58
N VAL A 6 9.28 -6.01 -34.97
CA VAL A 6 8.88 -7.41 -34.83
C VAL A 6 7.88 -7.77 -35.94
N THR A 7 8.12 -8.88 -36.65
CA THR A 7 7.15 -9.46 -37.60
C THR A 7 6.00 -10.16 -36.86
N PRO A 8 4.84 -10.42 -37.49
CA PRO A 8 3.75 -11.14 -36.83
C PRO A 8 4.15 -12.52 -36.28
N GLU A 9 5.03 -13.24 -36.98
CA GLU A 9 5.54 -14.55 -36.55
C GLU A 9 6.43 -14.43 -35.31
N GLN A 10 7.32 -13.45 -35.28
CA GLN A 10 8.14 -13.15 -34.10
C GLN A 10 7.27 -12.71 -32.92
N ASP A 11 6.18 -11.97 -33.17
CA ASP A 11 5.24 -11.53 -32.13
C ASP A 11 4.55 -12.72 -31.46
N LYS A 12 4.12 -13.70 -32.27
CA LYS A 12 3.58 -14.97 -31.77
C LYS A 12 4.60 -15.72 -30.91
N TRP A 13 5.85 -15.79 -31.36
CA TRP A 13 6.94 -16.43 -30.62
C TRP A 13 7.19 -15.78 -29.25
N PHE A 14 7.12 -14.44 -29.15
CA PHE A 14 7.18 -13.74 -27.86
C PHE A 14 5.98 -14.07 -26.97
N CYS A 15 4.78 -14.17 -27.55
CA CYS A 15 3.58 -14.53 -26.83
C CYS A 15 3.68 -15.93 -26.20
N ASP A 16 4.15 -16.91 -26.95
CA ASP A 16 4.30 -18.31 -26.50
C ASP A 16 5.31 -18.43 -25.35
N ARG A 17 6.36 -17.62 -25.37
CA ARG A 17 7.43 -17.61 -24.36
C ARG A 17 7.13 -16.77 -23.12
N ARG A 18 6.04 -16.00 -23.13
CA ARG A 18 5.70 -15.06 -22.05
C ARG A 18 5.54 -15.74 -20.69
N ALA A 19 4.98 -16.94 -20.64
CA ALA A 19 4.79 -17.68 -19.39
C ALA A 19 6.15 -18.00 -18.73
N VAL A 20 7.13 -18.44 -19.53
CA VAL A 20 8.48 -18.79 -19.05
C VAL A 20 9.24 -17.55 -18.59
N TYR A 21 9.12 -16.43 -19.31
CA TYR A 21 9.70 -15.14 -18.87
C TYR A 21 9.16 -14.72 -17.49
N ASN A 22 7.85 -14.88 -17.25
CA ASN A 22 7.25 -14.54 -15.95
C ASN A 22 7.77 -15.44 -14.82
N LEU A 23 7.99 -16.73 -15.08
CA LEU A 23 8.61 -17.64 -14.11
C LEU A 23 10.06 -17.22 -13.80
N ALA A 24 10.84 -16.90 -14.83
CA ALA A 24 12.20 -16.41 -14.65
C ALA A 24 12.26 -15.10 -13.84
N GLN A 25 11.24 -14.23 -13.93
CA GLN A 25 11.14 -13.06 -13.05
C GLN A 25 10.90 -13.43 -11.59
N LEU A 26 9.99 -14.36 -11.31
CA LEU A 26 9.70 -14.81 -9.95
C LEU A 26 10.93 -15.42 -9.27
N GLU A 27 11.79 -16.05 -10.05
CA GLU A 27 13.02 -16.69 -9.58
C GLU A 27 14.25 -15.77 -9.63
N ASN A 28 14.10 -14.50 -10.03
CA ASN A 28 15.21 -13.56 -10.26
C ASN A 28 16.28 -14.06 -11.27
N ARG A 29 15.89 -14.89 -12.25
CA ARG A 29 16.76 -15.46 -13.30
C ARG A 29 16.56 -14.80 -14.68
N VAL A 30 16.13 -13.55 -14.71
CA VAL A 30 15.77 -12.84 -15.94
C VAL A 30 16.96 -12.70 -16.90
N GLY A 31 18.15 -12.39 -16.38
CA GLY A 31 19.36 -12.23 -17.20
C GLY A 31 19.70 -13.51 -17.97
N THR A 32 19.72 -14.64 -17.28
CA THR A 32 19.97 -15.96 -17.87
C THR A 32 18.92 -16.30 -18.92
N TYR A 33 17.64 -16.10 -18.61
CA TYR A 33 16.56 -16.33 -19.56
C TYR A 33 16.69 -15.46 -20.82
N VAL A 34 16.99 -14.17 -20.66
CA VAL A 34 17.14 -13.27 -21.82
C VAL A 34 18.29 -13.71 -22.70
N ASN A 35 19.42 -14.15 -22.13
CA ASN A 35 20.57 -14.66 -22.87
C ASN A 35 20.21 -15.93 -23.67
N THR A 36 19.57 -16.92 -23.05
CA THR A 36 19.17 -18.14 -23.78
C THR A 36 18.13 -17.83 -24.86
N THR A 37 17.22 -16.90 -24.56
CA THR A 37 16.14 -16.51 -25.46
C THR A 37 16.66 -15.74 -26.68
N ILE A 38 17.70 -14.92 -26.55
CA ILE A 38 18.32 -14.28 -27.73
C ILE A 38 19.03 -15.30 -28.62
N ASP A 39 19.71 -16.29 -28.04
CA ASP A 39 20.40 -17.30 -28.83
C ASP A 39 19.39 -18.15 -29.61
N GLU A 40 18.28 -18.57 -28.98
CA GLU A 40 17.16 -19.21 -29.67
C GLU A 40 16.54 -18.32 -30.76
N PHE A 41 16.34 -17.03 -30.46
CA PHE A 41 15.77 -16.08 -31.42
C PHE A 41 16.66 -15.92 -32.65
N CYS A 42 17.98 -15.76 -32.46
CA CYS A 42 18.93 -15.63 -33.57
C CYS A 42 19.12 -16.94 -34.34
N SER A 43 18.89 -18.10 -33.71
CA SER A 43 18.90 -19.38 -34.42
C SER A 43 17.72 -19.52 -35.39
N ILE A 44 16.56 -18.96 -35.06
CA ILE A 44 15.35 -19.04 -35.90
C ILE A 44 15.34 -17.91 -36.95
N TRP A 45 15.72 -16.70 -36.53
CA TRP A 45 15.82 -15.52 -37.39
C TRP A 45 17.26 -15.01 -37.37
N PRO A 46 18.16 -15.66 -38.13
CA PRO A 46 19.54 -15.23 -38.19
C PRO A 46 19.62 -13.83 -38.76
N LEU A 47 20.40 -12.99 -38.08
CA LEU A 47 20.72 -11.65 -38.55
C LEU A 47 21.77 -11.81 -39.66
N PRO A 48 21.56 -11.27 -40.88
CA PRO A 48 22.53 -11.38 -41.97
C PRO A 48 23.94 -10.98 -41.54
N GLU A 49 24.04 -9.97 -40.67
CA GLU A 49 25.30 -9.46 -40.13
C GLU A 49 26.03 -10.48 -39.24
N MET A 50 25.32 -11.45 -38.64
CA MET A 50 25.88 -12.49 -37.77
C MET A 50 26.26 -13.79 -38.51
N GLN A 51 25.91 -13.95 -39.78
CA GLN A 51 26.18 -15.20 -40.51
C GLN A 51 27.59 -15.30 -41.10
N GLU A 52 28.29 -14.19 -41.27
CA GLU A 52 29.68 -14.22 -41.75
C GLU A 52 30.60 -14.81 -40.68
N VAL A 53 31.08 -16.04 -40.92
CA VAL A 53 32.11 -16.68 -40.12
C VAL A 53 33.44 -15.98 -40.41
N ILE A 54 33.88 -15.17 -39.46
CA ILE A 54 35.13 -14.41 -39.56
C ILE A 54 36.28 -15.27 -39.03
N LEU A 55 37.00 -15.94 -39.95
CA LEU A 55 38.23 -16.67 -39.65
C LEU A 55 39.46 -15.75 -39.77
N GLY A 56 40.28 -15.72 -38.71
CA GLY A 56 41.52 -14.95 -38.64
C GLY A 56 41.44 -13.68 -37.76
N ASP A 57 42.61 -13.13 -37.44
CA ASP A 57 42.77 -11.91 -36.63
C ASP A 57 43.24 -10.73 -37.49
N THR A 58 42.69 -10.62 -38.71
CA THR A 58 42.91 -9.43 -39.53
C THR A 58 42.23 -8.22 -38.90
N PRO A 59 42.73 -6.98 -39.11
CA PRO A 59 42.04 -5.77 -38.62
C PRO A 59 40.58 -5.68 -39.08
N GLU A 60 40.28 -6.18 -40.28
CA GLU A 60 38.92 -6.29 -40.81
C GLU A 60 38.06 -7.29 -40.02
N ALA A 61 38.63 -8.44 -39.62
CA ALA A 61 37.96 -9.42 -38.78
C ALA A 61 37.56 -8.86 -37.41
N ILE A 62 38.45 -8.06 -36.79
CA ILE A 62 38.17 -7.41 -35.50
C ILE A 62 37.04 -6.39 -35.65
N ALA A 63 37.07 -5.56 -36.71
CA ALA A 63 36.02 -4.58 -36.99
C ALA A 63 34.65 -5.26 -37.21
N LYS A 64 34.61 -6.36 -37.98
CA LYS A 64 33.38 -7.12 -38.20
C LYS A 64 32.84 -7.78 -36.91
N ARG A 65 33.70 -8.33 -36.04
CA ARG A 65 33.29 -8.85 -34.72
C ARG A 65 32.69 -7.77 -33.83
N ALA A 66 33.22 -6.54 -33.86
CA ALA A 66 32.68 -5.42 -33.10
C ALA A 66 31.26 -5.06 -33.56
N ILE A 67 31.05 -4.99 -34.88
CA ILE A 67 29.73 -4.75 -35.48
C ILE A 67 28.75 -5.87 -35.10
N GLN A 68 29.17 -7.13 -35.18
CA GLN A 68 28.35 -8.28 -34.77
C GLN A 68 27.93 -8.20 -33.30
N ASN A 69 28.85 -7.83 -32.40
CA ASN A 69 28.54 -7.66 -30.98
C ASN A 69 27.55 -6.50 -30.77
N GLU A 70 27.73 -5.36 -31.44
CA GLU A 70 26.80 -4.23 -31.35
C GLU A 70 25.38 -4.60 -31.82
N VAL A 71 25.28 -5.32 -32.95
CA VAL A 71 24.01 -5.83 -33.49
C VAL A 71 23.37 -6.81 -32.50
N TYR A 72 24.15 -7.72 -31.91
CA TYR A 72 23.69 -8.66 -30.90
C TYR A 72 23.16 -7.95 -29.63
N GLN A 73 23.92 -6.99 -29.07
CA GLN A 73 23.48 -6.22 -27.91
C GLN A 73 22.22 -5.40 -28.19
N THR A 74 22.14 -4.80 -29.39
CA THR A 74 20.94 -4.07 -29.82
C THR A 74 19.73 -4.98 -29.86
N ARG A 75 19.87 -6.18 -30.44
CA ARG A 75 18.80 -7.18 -30.49
C ARG A 75 18.40 -7.67 -29.09
N LYS A 76 19.37 -7.88 -28.20
CA LYS A 76 19.16 -8.28 -26.81
C LYS A 76 18.30 -7.27 -26.06
N ASN A 77 18.65 -6.00 -26.17
CA ASN A 77 17.90 -4.90 -25.54
C ASN A 77 16.47 -4.78 -26.10
N GLN A 78 16.30 -5.01 -27.41
CA GLN A 78 14.98 -5.04 -28.05
C GLN A 78 14.12 -6.20 -27.52
N ILE A 79 14.67 -7.41 -27.41
CA ILE A 79 14.01 -8.60 -26.84
C ILE A 79 13.62 -8.35 -25.38
N GLN A 80 14.55 -7.85 -24.56
CA GLN A 80 14.29 -7.56 -23.15
C GLN A 80 13.20 -6.50 -22.99
N SER A 81 13.28 -5.41 -23.78
CA SER A 81 12.27 -4.35 -23.79
C SER A 81 10.90 -4.87 -24.25
N LYS A 82 10.86 -5.80 -25.20
CA LYS A 82 9.63 -6.44 -25.70
C LYS A 82 8.93 -7.20 -24.58
N PHE A 83 9.63 -8.09 -23.87
CA PHE A 83 9.06 -8.81 -22.73
C PHE A 83 8.62 -7.86 -21.61
N HIS A 84 9.44 -6.85 -21.29
CA HIS A 84 9.11 -5.86 -20.28
C HIS A 84 7.83 -5.09 -20.61
N ASN A 85 7.69 -4.59 -21.84
CA ASN A 85 6.52 -3.83 -22.28
C ASN A 85 5.25 -4.68 -22.37
N GLU A 86 5.37 -5.97 -22.74
CA GLU A 86 4.22 -6.86 -22.86
C GLU A 86 3.66 -7.35 -21.53
N ARG A 87 4.45 -7.30 -20.46
CA ARG A 87 3.97 -7.49 -19.09
C ARG A 87 2.73 -6.67 -18.79
N HIS A 88 2.73 -5.41 -19.26
CA HIS A 88 1.63 -4.48 -19.01
C HIS A 88 0.42 -4.70 -19.92
N LYS A 89 0.58 -5.38 -21.07
CA LYS A 89 -0.54 -5.66 -21.99
C LYS A 89 -1.42 -6.79 -21.47
N GLY A 90 -0.82 -7.90 -21.01
CA GLY A 90 -1.57 -9.03 -20.44
C GLY A 90 -2.33 -8.64 -19.17
N ALA A 91 -1.71 -7.82 -18.31
CA ALA A 91 -2.37 -7.30 -17.11
C ALA A 91 -3.51 -6.32 -17.40
N LYS A 92 -3.52 -5.65 -18.57
CA LYS A 92 -4.63 -4.77 -18.97
C LYS A 92 -5.76 -5.54 -19.64
N ALA A 93 -5.47 -6.50 -20.52
CA ALA A 93 -6.47 -7.30 -21.23
C ALA A 93 -7.21 -8.30 -20.32
N ALA A 94 -6.52 -8.90 -19.34
CA ALA A 94 -7.17 -9.77 -18.36
C ALA A 94 -8.09 -9.01 -17.40
N VAL A 95 -7.85 -7.70 -17.21
CA VAL A 95 -8.65 -6.85 -16.32
C VAL A 95 -9.91 -6.33 -17.01
N THR A 96 -9.96 -6.25 -18.34
CA THR A 96 -11.16 -5.81 -19.06
C THR A 96 -12.18 -6.93 -19.31
N ASN A 97 -11.77 -8.20 -19.27
CA ASN A 97 -12.60 -9.29 -19.80
C ASN A 97 -12.96 -10.43 -18.81
N SER A 98 -12.62 -10.34 -17.53
CA SER A 98 -12.92 -11.42 -16.55
C SER A 98 -13.62 -10.89 -15.30
N PRO A 99 -14.96 -11.02 -15.19
CA PRO A 99 -15.70 -10.52 -14.02
C PRO A 99 -15.44 -11.28 -12.72
N ASN A 100 -14.87 -12.50 -12.73
CA ASN A 100 -14.88 -13.42 -11.57
C ASN A 100 -13.51 -13.98 -11.12
N ASN A 101 -12.38 -13.37 -11.47
CA ASN A 101 -11.07 -13.91 -11.04
C ASN A 101 -10.67 -13.44 -9.61
N PRO A 102 -10.50 -14.33 -8.62
CA PRO A 102 -10.09 -13.95 -7.25
C PRO A 102 -8.67 -13.36 -7.19
N ALA A 103 -7.79 -13.65 -8.16
CA ALA A 103 -6.50 -12.98 -8.29
C ALA A 103 -6.61 -11.49 -8.71
N MET A 104 -7.79 -11.05 -9.16
CA MET A 104 -8.08 -9.64 -9.38
C MET A 104 -8.29 -8.88 -8.07
N LEU A 105 -8.64 -9.53 -6.94
CA LEU A 105 -8.75 -8.81 -5.66
C LEU A 105 -7.39 -8.30 -5.20
N THR A 106 -6.30 -9.05 -5.34
CA THR A 106 -4.97 -8.59 -4.87
C THR A 106 -4.36 -7.49 -5.74
N LYS A 107 -4.70 -7.43 -7.05
CA LYS A 107 -4.32 -6.32 -7.93
C LYS A 107 -5.34 -5.16 -7.94
N LYS A 108 -6.62 -5.40 -7.65
CA LYS A 108 -7.61 -4.35 -7.34
C LYS A 108 -7.32 -3.70 -5.98
N LYS A 109 -6.77 -4.44 -5.00
CA LYS A 109 -6.29 -3.88 -3.71
C LYS A 109 -5.31 -2.72 -3.93
N LYS A 110 -4.41 -2.81 -4.92
CA LYS A 110 -3.57 -1.66 -5.35
C LYS A 110 -4.33 -0.56 -6.10
N ARG A 111 -5.46 -0.86 -6.77
CA ARG A 111 -6.26 0.12 -7.51
C ARG A 111 -7.21 0.95 -6.66
N CYS A 112 -7.70 0.44 -5.53
CA CYS A 112 -8.55 1.21 -4.62
C CYS A 112 -7.81 2.47 -4.10
N PHE A 113 -6.46 2.41 -4.07
CA PHE A 113 -5.58 3.54 -3.77
C PHE A 113 -4.79 4.08 -4.98
N ASN A 114 -5.14 3.69 -6.22
CA ASN A 114 -4.62 4.37 -7.41
C ASN A 114 -5.30 5.73 -7.64
N LEU A 115 -5.79 6.38 -6.58
CA LEU A 115 -5.68 7.82 -6.52
C LEU A 115 -4.19 8.09 -6.65
N LYS A 116 -3.73 8.40 -7.88
CA LYS A 116 -2.37 8.92 -8.07
C LYS A 116 -2.19 9.93 -6.96
N PRO A 117 -1.22 9.75 -6.04
CA PRO A 117 -1.02 10.69 -4.97
C PRO A 117 -1.07 12.06 -5.62
N VAL A 118 -2.05 12.87 -5.23
CA VAL A 118 -2.10 14.24 -5.73
C VAL A 118 -0.82 14.82 -5.19
N HIS A 119 0.19 14.90 -6.05
CA HIS A 119 1.52 15.32 -5.66
C HIS A 119 1.34 16.75 -5.18
N ARG A 120 1.34 16.92 -3.85
CA ARG A 120 1.30 18.25 -3.26
C ARG A 120 2.57 18.93 -3.70
N ILE A 121 2.41 20.08 -4.34
CA ILE A 121 3.53 20.90 -4.75
C ILE A 121 4.33 21.23 -3.48
N CYS A 122 5.62 20.90 -3.48
CA CYS A 122 6.51 21.19 -2.35
C CYS A 122 7.33 22.46 -2.61
N SER A 123 7.86 23.08 -1.56
CA SER A 123 8.66 24.31 -1.65
C SER A 123 9.85 24.16 -2.60
N ILE A 124 10.54 23.01 -2.58
CA ILE A 124 11.66 22.69 -3.49
C ILE A 124 11.20 22.69 -4.96
N GLN A 125 9.99 22.22 -5.25
CA GLN A 125 9.45 22.26 -6.62
C GLN A 125 9.16 23.69 -7.07
N ILE A 126 8.60 24.54 -6.20
CA ILE A 126 8.35 25.96 -6.49
C ILE A 126 9.68 26.69 -6.68
N TYR A 127 10.66 26.43 -5.81
CA TYR A 127 12.01 26.97 -5.93
C TYR A 127 12.64 26.58 -7.26
N SER A 128 12.58 25.30 -7.65
CA SER A 128 13.04 24.85 -8.97
C SER A 128 12.31 25.56 -10.10
N GLN A 129 10.99 25.76 -10.00
CA GLN A 129 10.25 26.45 -11.07
C GLN A 129 10.72 27.90 -11.26
N ARG A 130 10.98 28.63 -10.17
CA ARG A 130 11.38 30.04 -10.21
C ARG A 130 12.87 30.25 -10.50
N TYR A 131 13.73 29.43 -9.89
CA TYR A 131 15.17 29.71 -9.78
C TYR A 131 16.07 28.69 -10.46
N TYR A 132 15.53 27.69 -11.18
CA TYR A 132 16.36 26.64 -11.75
C TYR A 132 17.42 27.15 -12.73
N GLN A 133 17.04 28.04 -13.67
CA GLN A 133 17.96 28.51 -14.70
C GLN A 133 19.14 29.30 -14.13
N THR A 134 18.90 30.12 -13.10
CA THR A 134 19.90 31.05 -12.56
C THR A 134 20.68 30.48 -11.39
N ARG A 135 20.04 29.71 -10.50
CA ARG A 135 20.64 29.25 -9.24
C ARG A 135 21.04 27.78 -9.24
N VAL A 136 20.31 26.92 -9.96
CA VAL A 136 20.51 25.46 -9.87
C VAL A 136 21.28 24.93 -11.08
N LEU A 137 20.92 25.35 -12.29
CA LEU A 137 21.45 24.84 -13.54
C LEU A 137 22.99 24.93 -13.62
N PRO A 138 23.67 26.02 -13.20
CA PRO A 138 25.13 26.08 -13.25
C PRO A 138 25.83 24.97 -12.47
N TYR A 139 25.24 24.55 -11.34
CA TYR A 139 25.78 23.47 -10.52
C TYR A 139 25.45 22.10 -11.10
N VAL A 140 24.25 21.94 -11.69
CA VAL A 140 23.88 20.71 -12.38
C VAL A 140 24.77 20.50 -13.61
N THR A 141 25.05 21.54 -14.40
CA THR A 141 25.94 21.44 -15.57
C THR A 141 27.38 21.17 -15.16
N ALA A 142 27.89 21.82 -14.10
CA ALA A 142 29.21 21.55 -13.55
C ALA A 142 29.33 20.09 -13.06
N ALA A 143 28.34 19.60 -12.31
CA ALA A 143 28.31 18.22 -11.84
C ALA A 143 28.25 17.21 -13.00
N LEU A 144 27.45 17.49 -14.03
CA LEU A 144 27.38 16.66 -15.23
C LEU A 144 28.68 16.68 -16.04
N ALA A 145 29.41 17.80 -16.06
CA ALA A 145 30.72 17.86 -16.71
C ALA A 145 31.76 17.02 -15.98
N MET A 146 31.68 16.92 -14.64
CA MET A 146 32.58 16.08 -13.83
C MET A 146 32.27 14.59 -13.95
N VAL A 147 30.99 14.20 -13.91
CA VAL A 147 30.59 12.79 -13.92
C VAL A 147 30.54 12.22 -15.36
N GLY A 148 30.32 13.08 -16.36
CA GLY A 148 30.15 12.67 -17.75
C GLY A 148 28.71 12.24 -18.08
N SER A 149 28.57 11.34 -19.05
CA SER A 149 27.26 10.90 -19.55
C SER A 149 26.57 9.93 -18.60
N ILE A 150 25.58 10.42 -17.85
CA ILE A 150 24.74 9.59 -16.97
C ILE A 150 23.34 9.38 -17.57
N GLY A 151 22.71 8.26 -17.20
CA GLY A 151 21.35 7.94 -17.64
C GLY A 151 20.31 8.96 -17.16
N ARG A 152 19.17 9.06 -17.88
CA ARG A 152 18.11 10.05 -17.60
C ARG A 152 17.62 10.06 -16.15
N GLY A 153 17.46 8.88 -15.53
CA GLY A 153 17.04 8.75 -14.14
C GLY A 153 18.07 9.30 -13.15
N ALA A 154 19.34 8.94 -13.34
CA ALA A 154 20.45 9.46 -12.53
C ALA A 154 20.60 10.98 -12.69
N LYS A 155 20.42 11.51 -13.92
CA LYS A 155 20.42 12.95 -14.17
C LYS A 155 19.30 13.69 -13.43
N LEU A 156 18.09 13.14 -13.43
CA LEU A 156 16.97 13.72 -12.69
C LEU A 156 17.23 13.68 -11.18
N ASN A 157 17.75 12.56 -10.65
CA ASN A 157 18.07 12.45 -9.24
C ASN A 157 19.15 13.45 -8.81
N LEU A 158 20.25 13.54 -9.57
CA LEU A 158 21.31 14.53 -9.35
C LEU A 158 20.75 15.96 -9.34
N SER A 159 19.90 16.29 -10.30
CA SER A 159 19.23 17.60 -10.36
C SER A 159 18.39 17.86 -9.11
N ASN A 160 17.62 16.88 -8.64
CA ASN A 160 16.79 17.03 -7.45
C ASN A 160 17.63 17.23 -6.19
N CYS A 161 18.72 16.45 -6.02
CA CYS A 161 19.65 16.60 -4.90
C CYS A 161 20.28 18.00 -4.87
N ILE A 162 20.82 18.46 -6.01
CA ILE A 162 21.42 19.79 -6.12
C ILE A 162 20.37 20.88 -5.87
N THR A 163 19.14 20.71 -6.36
CA THR A 163 18.06 21.69 -6.11
C THR A 163 17.77 21.79 -4.61
N ALA A 164 17.68 20.67 -3.91
CA ALA A 164 17.42 20.63 -2.47
C ALA A 164 18.57 21.28 -1.67
N GLU A 165 19.82 20.89 -1.96
CA GLU A 165 21.01 21.47 -1.34
C GLU A 165 21.07 23.00 -1.55
N ARG A 166 20.77 23.46 -2.76
CA ARG A 166 20.76 24.90 -3.06
C ARG A 166 19.64 25.63 -2.34
N PHE A 167 18.44 25.03 -2.26
CA PHE A 167 17.33 25.64 -1.53
C PHE A 167 17.63 25.78 -0.03
N GLU A 168 18.30 24.79 0.57
CA GLU A 168 18.72 24.84 1.99
C GLU A 168 19.80 25.90 2.24
N ALA A 169 20.71 26.10 1.28
CA ALA A 169 21.78 27.09 1.35
C ALA A 169 21.34 28.52 0.97
N GLU A 170 20.11 28.72 0.47
CA GLU A 170 19.62 30.05 0.09
C GLU A 170 19.27 30.91 1.32
N THR A 171 19.26 32.21 1.08
CA THR A 171 18.93 33.21 2.11
C THR A 171 17.50 33.04 2.62
N ASP A 172 17.24 33.45 3.86
CA ASP A 172 15.91 33.39 4.45
C ASP A 172 14.88 34.15 3.61
N SER A 173 15.27 35.29 3.02
CA SER A 173 14.41 36.09 2.15
C SER A 173 13.88 35.33 0.92
N ILE A 174 14.72 34.53 0.25
CA ILE A 174 14.28 33.72 -0.91
C ILE A 174 13.41 32.56 -0.43
N ARG A 175 13.75 31.95 0.72
CA ARG A 175 12.93 30.88 1.30
C ARG A 175 11.53 31.38 1.68
N GLU A 176 11.43 32.54 2.30
CA GLU A 176 10.15 33.20 2.62
C GLU A 176 9.33 33.48 1.36
N GLU A 177 9.94 33.99 0.28
CA GLU A 177 9.26 34.20 -1.00
C GLU A 177 8.71 32.89 -1.59
N VAL A 178 9.49 31.80 -1.53
CA VAL A 178 9.05 30.47 -1.99
C VAL A 178 7.92 29.93 -1.12
N PHE A 179 7.93 30.18 0.19
CA PHE A 179 6.84 29.78 1.08
C PHE A 179 5.57 30.58 0.85
N ALA A 180 5.68 31.90 0.63
CA ALA A 180 4.53 32.72 0.25
C ALA A 180 3.90 32.23 -1.06
N ALA A 181 4.74 31.94 -2.07
CA ALA A 181 4.27 31.35 -3.32
C ALA A 181 3.59 29.97 -3.16
N LEU A 182 4.04 29.18 -2.19
CA LEU A 182 3.44 27.89 -1.86
C LEU A 182 2.06 28.08 -1.21
N GLU A 183 1.90 29.10 -0.38
CA GLU A 183 0.63 29.49 0.22
C GLU A 183 -0.35 29.98 -0.85
N ASP A 184 0.09 30.87 -1.76
CA ASP A 184 -0.74 31.35 -2.88
C ASP A 184 -1.26 30.19 -3.74
N ILE A 185 -0.40 29.23 -4.10
CA ILE A 185 -0.80 28.04 -4.87
C ILE A 185 -1.75 27.15 -4.06
N GLN A 186 -1.57 27.05 -2.75
CA GLN A 186 -2.48 26.28 -1.90
C GLN A 186 -3.86 26.95 -1.81
N GLU A 187 -3.89 28.28 -1.71
CA GLU A 187 -5.09 29.08 -1.75
C GLU A 187 -5.78 28.93 -3.11
N GLU A 188 -5.07 29.09 -4.22
CA GLU A 188 -5.61 28.87 -5.57
C GLU A 188 -6.15 27.45 -5.73
N ILE A 189 -5.46 26.41 -5.26
CA ILE A 189 -5.98 25.03 -5.29
C ILE A 189 -7.22 24.89 -4.40
N SER A 190 -7.31 25.63 -3.30
CA SER A 190 -8.46 25.60 -2.40
C SER A 190 -9.66 26.32 -3.02
N GLU A 191 -9.44 27.43 -3.72
CA GLU A 191 -10.44 28.22 -4.43
C GLU A 191 -10.90 27.53 -5.72
N ALA A 192 -9.96 26.99 -6.51
CA ALA A 192 -10.22 26.24 -7.73
C ALA A 192 -10.93 24.91 -7.45
N LYS A 193 -10.77 24.35 -6.25
CA LYS A 193 -11.62 23.24 -5.81
C LYS A 193 -13.09 23.63 -5.65
N GLY A 194 -13.39 24.93 -5.71
CA GLY A 194 -14.73 25.49 -5.66
C GLY A 194 -15.47 25.13 -4.40
N LYS A 195 -16.62 25.78 -4.19
CA LYS A 195 -17.66 25.16 -3.36
C LYS A 195 -18.11 23.93 -4.14
N ARG A 196 -17.77 22.72 -3.64
CA ARG A 196 -18.26 21.46 -4.21
C ARG A 196 -19.77 21.57 -4.41
N SER A 197 -20.24 21.19 -5.60
CA SER A 197 -21.66 21.18 -5.87
C SER A 197 -22.36 20.12 -5.01
N PRO A 198 -23.67 20.25 -4.72
CA PRO A 198 -24.45 19.18 -4.08
C PRO A 198 -24.29 17.81 -4.77
N ALA A 199 -24.18 17.80 -6.10
CA ALA A 199 -23.94 16.59 -6.89
C ALA A 199 -22.57 15.95 -6.60
N ASP A 200 -21.51 16.76 -6.43
CA ASP A 200 -20.18 16.27 -6.07
C ASP A 200 -20.17 15.66 -4.67
N TYR A 201 -20.89 16.27 -3.72
CA TYR A 201 -21.04 15.70 -2.38
C TYR A 201 -21.76 14.36 -2.41
N LEU A 202 -22.87 14.24 -3.15
CA LEU A 202 -23.61 12.99 -3.29
C LEU A 202 -22.72 11.89 -3.86
N LYS A 203 -22.03 12.18 -4.97
CA LYS A 203 -21.07 11.24 -5.59
C LYS A 203 -19.98 10.81 -4.60
N ALA A 204 -19.45 11.73 -3.80
CA ALA A 204 -18.45 11.39 -2.78
C ALA A 204 -19.04 10.53 -1.64
N ILE A 205 -20.27 10.81 -1.19
CA ILE A 205 -20.99 10.03 -0.17
C ILE A 205 -21.26 8.61 -0.67
N ASP A 206 -21.62 8.43 -1.93
CA ASP A 206 -21.90 7.12 -2.52
C ASP A 206 -20.63 6.30 -2.78
N GLN A 207 -19.50 6.99 -3.04
CA GLN A 207 -18.19 6.35 -3.18
C GLN A 207 -17.55 6.00 -1.83
N ALA A 208 -17.88 6.72 -0.76
CA ALA A 208 -17.27 6.55 0.56
C ALA A 208 -17.35 5.10 1.11
N PRO A 209 -18.49 4.38 1.04
CA PRO A 209 -18.58 2.98 1.47
C PRO A 209 -17.51 2.07 0.85
N VAL A 210 -17.27 2.21 -0.46
CA VAL A 210 -16.33 1.38 -1.20
C VAL A 210 -14.90 1.71 -0.77
N LEU A 211 -14.57 3.00 -0.67
CA LEU A 211 -13.25 3.47 -0.25
C LEU A 211 -12.92 3.06 1.19
N LEU A 212 -13.86 3.30 2.12
CA LEU A 212 -13.69 2.95 3.53
C LEU A 212 -13.57 1.44 3.72
N ARG A 213 -14.38 0.63 3.02
CA ARG A 213 -14.26 -0.83 3.08
C ARG A 213 -12.87 -1.29 2.64
N CYS A 214 -12.38 -0.82 1.50
CA CYS A 214 -11.06 -1.20 1.00
C CYS A 214 -9.93 -0.78 1.95
N PHE A 215 -10.02 0.43 2.52
CA PHE A 215 -9.04 0.92 3.48
C PHE A 215 -9.05 0.17 4.80
N LEU A 216 -10.20 0.12 5.45
CA LEU A 216 -10.33 -0.51 6.77
C LEU A 216 -10.07 -2.00 6.70
N GLN A 217 -10.40 -2.67 5.60
CA GLN A 217 -10.07 -4.08 5.40
C GLN A 217 -8.56 -4.30 5.32
N GLU A 218 -7.83 -3.46 4.58
CA GLU A 218 -6.36 -3.58 4.50
C GLU A 218 -5.71 -3.32 5.87
N VAL A 219 -6.17 -2.30 6.60
CA VAL A 219 -5.67 -2.02 7.95
C VAL A 219 -6.02 -3.17 8.91
N ALA A 220 -7.23 -3.75 8.82
CA ALA A 220 -7.63 -4.90 9.62
C ALA A 220 -6.76 -6.13 9.36
N GLU A 221 -6.48 -6.44 8.09
CA GLU A 221 -5.62 -7.57 7.71
C GLU A 221 -4.18 -7.39 8.24
N GLN A 222 -3.64 -6.17 8.23
CA GLN A 222 -2.27 -5.89 8.68
C GLN A 222 -2.14 -5.83 10.22
N THR A 223 -3.15 -5.33 10.91
CA THR A 223 -3.11 -5.09 12.37
C THR A 223 -3.76 -6.19 13.18
N GLY A 224 -4.59 -7.03 12.56
CA GLY A 224 -5.47 -7.96 13.26
C GLY A 224 -6.62 -7.29 14.01
N TRP A 225 -6.86 -5.99 13.81
CA TRP A 225 -7.92 -5.24 14.50
C TRP A 225 -9.23 -5.26 13.72
N TRP A 226 -10.33 -5.05 14.43
CA TRP A 226 -11.65 -4.79 13.85
C TRP A 226 -11.97 -3.31 13.95
N PHE A 227 -12.60 -2.78 12.92
CA PHE A 227 -12.89 -1.35 12.81
C PHE A 227 -14.37 -1.11 12.67
N SER A 228 -14.87 -0.11 13.41
CA SER A 228 -16.19 0.46 13.22
C SER A 228 -16.05 1.95 12.99
N VAL A 229 -16.61 2.44 11.88
CA VAL A 229 -16.60 3.86 11.52
C VAL A 229 -18.03 4.36 11.45
N LEU A 230 -18.32 5.40 12.23
CA LEU A 230 -19.57 6.13 12.17
C LEU A 230 -19.34 7.44 11.43
N ALA A 231 -20.12 7.69 10.38
CA ALA A 231 -20.04 8.90 9.58
C ALA A 231 -21.44 9.48 9.40
N GLY A 232 -21.54 10.79 9.24
CA GLY A 232 -22.84 11.40 8.97
C GLY A 232 -22.73 12.87 8.60
N GLY A 233 -23.84 13.38 8.08
CA GLY A 233 -23.97 14.75 7.60
C GLY A 233 -25.19 14.94 6.71
N PRO A 234 -25.35 16.14 6.15
CA PRO A 234 -26.42 16.45 5.20
C PRO A 234 -26.37 15.56 3.97
N LEU A 235 -27.47 14.90 3.63
CA LEU A 235 -27.62 14.08 2.43
C LEU A 235 -28.32 14.88 1.31
N PRO A 236 -27.65 15.12 0.17
CA PRO A 236 -28.23 15.96 -0.90
C PRO A 236 -29.55 15.47 -1.48
N THR A 237 -29.77 14.15 -1.54
CA THR A 237 -30.99 13.52 -2.09
C THR A 237 -32.20 13.60 -1.17
N ASP A 238 -31.98 13.90 0.11
CA ASP A 238 -33.04 13.98 1.12
C ASP A 238 -33.12 15.40 1.68
N ASN A 239 -33.19 16.39 0.80
CA ASN A 239 -33.31 17.81 1.15
C ASN A 239 -32.28 18.31 2.17
N GLY A 240 -31.08 17.74 2.17
CA GLY A 240 -30.02 18.12 3.12
C GLY A 240 -30.24 17.61 4.55
N ASN A 241 -31.21 16.73 4.78
CA ASN A 241 -31.44 16.10 6.07
C ASN A 241 -30.17 15.38 6.56
N ILE A 242 -29.99 15.37 7.88
CA ILE A 242 -28.86 14.72 8.51
C ILE A 242 -29.05 13.21 8.50
N HIS A 243 -28.17 12.50 7.79
CA HIS A 243 -28.09 11.06 7.79
C HIS A 243 -26.84 10.57 8.51
N THR A 244 -26.95 9.42 9.15
CA THR A 244 -25.83 8.70 9.77
C THR A 244 -25.68 7.34 9.09
N ARG A 245 -24.45 6.95 8.77
CA ARG A 245 -24.09 5.64 8.23
C ARG A 245 -22.98 5.05 9.08
N SER A 246 -23.07 3.76 9.40
CA SER A 246 -22.01 3.02 10.05
C SER A 246 -21.39 2.01 9.10
N PHE A 247 -20.09 1.79 9.24
CA PHE A 247 -19.30 0.83 8.47
C PHE A 247 -18.53 -0.04 9.44
N HIS A 248 -18.69 -1.35 9.34
CA HIS A 248 -18.05 -2.30 10.24
C HIS A 248 -17.20 -3.28 9.43
N ILE A 249 -15.94 -3.46 9.85
CA ILE A 249 -14.99 -4.44 9.32
C ILE A 249 -14.57 -5.35 10.48
N GLY A 250 -14.74 -6.65 10.26
CA GLY A 250 -14.53 -7.68 11.28
C GLY A 250 -15.77 -8.54 11.42
N GLN A 251 -15.55 -9.84 11.63
CA GLN A 251 -16.59 -10.81 11.90
C GLN A 251 -16.10 -11.73 13.02
N THR A 252 -17.01 -12.16 13.89
CA THR A 252 -16.74 -13.21 14.87
C THR A 252 -16.51 -14.55 14.15
N PRO A 253 -15.99 -15.58 14.83
CA PRO A 253 -15.88 -16.93 14.25
C PRO A 253 -17.20 -17.49 13.71
N GLN A 254 -18.33 -17.01 14.23
CA GLN A 254 -19.69 -17.34 13.79
C GLN A 254 -20.15 -16.52 12.58
N GLY A 255 -19.31 -15.62 12.07
CA GLY A 255 -19.62 -14.74 10.94
C GLY A 255 -20.45 -13.51 11.32
N GLN A 256 -20.68 -13.25 12.62
CA GLN A 256 -21.50 -12.12 13.08
C GLN A 256 -20.69 -10.82 13.01
N THR A 257 -21.32 -9.76 12.56
CA THR A 257 -20.74 -8.42 12.56
C THR A 257 -20.93 -7.74 13.91
N PHE A 258 -20.23 -6.63 14.14
CA PHE A 258 -20.44 -5.81 15.33
C PHE A 258 -21.90 -5.38 15.51
N LEU A 259 -22.62 -5.12 14.40
CA LEU A 259 -24.02 -4.71 14.46
C LEU A 259 -24.93 -5.85 14.97
N ASP A 260 -24.64 -7.08 14.56
CA ASP A 260 -25.38 -8.28 14.97
C ASP A 260 -25.19 -8.56 16.47
N GLU A 261 -23.94 -8.47 16.95
CA GLU A 261 -23.59 -8.64 18.36
C GLU A 261 -24.17 -7.53 19.24
N TYR A 262 -24.15 -6.28 18.76
CA TYR A 262 -24.75 -5.16 19.49
C TYR A 262 -26.26 -5.37 19.70
N ALA A 263 -26.96 -5.89 18.70
CA ALA A 263 -28.39 -6.19 18.79
C ALA A 263 -28.68 -7.34 19.77
N ALA A 264 -27.73 -8.25 19.99
CA ALA A 264 -27.86 -9.31 20.99
C ALA A 264 -27.64 -8.79 22.43
N PHE A 265 -26.71 -7.85 22.61
CA PHE A 265 -26.35 -7.33 23.93
C PHE A 265 -27.35 -6.32 24.50
N SER A 266 -28.18 -5.67 23.65
CA SER A 266 -29.11 -4.63 24.11
C SER A 266 -30.40 -5.14 24.75
N VAL A 267 -30.51 -6.46 24.97
CA VAL A 267 -31.60 -7.08 25.75
C VAL A 267 -31.13 -7.21 27.19
N ASP A 268 -31.84 -6.59 28.12
CA ASP A 268 -31.70 -6.96 29.54
C ASP A 268 -32.32 -8.35 29.71
N PRO A 269 -31.54 -9.39 30.04
CA PRO A 269 -32.08 -10.74 30.19
C PRO A 269 -33.09 -10.85 31.34
N GLU A 270 -33.12 -9.90 32.27
CA GLU A 270 -34.03 -9.91 33.43
C GLU A 270 -35.34 -9.16 33.20
N ASP A 271 -35.39 -8.25 32.21
CA ASP A 271 -36.61 -7.51 31.87
C ASP A 271 -37.14 -7.89 30.48
N PRO A 272 -38.10 -8.82 30.38
CA PRO A 272 -38.72 -9.18 29.10
C PRO A 272 -39.49 -8.03 28.45
N ASN A 273 -39.75 -6.93 29.17
CA ASN A 273 -40.35 -5.71 28.62
C ASN A 273 -39.31 -4.65 28.22
N SER A 274 -38.03 -4.87 28.49
CA SER A 274 -36.96 -3.99 28.04
C SER A 274 -36.91 -3.98 26.52
N GLN A 275 -37.42 -2.89 25.95
CA GLN A 275 -37.51 -2.71 24.51
C GLN A 275 -36.08 -2.71 23.95
N ARG A 276 -35.78 -3.69 23.08
CA ARG A 276 -34.47 -3.82 22.41
C ARG A 276 -34.08 -2.49 21.79
N ARG A 277 -33.13 -1.79 22.39
CA ARG A 277 -32.58 -0.60 21.74
C ARG A 277 -31.67 -1.04 20.62
N THR A 278 -32.03 -0.67 19.41
CA THR A 278 -31.18 -0.93 18.26
C THR A 278 -29.91 -0.08 18.35
N PHE A 279 -28.86 -0.48 17.62
CA PHE A 279 -27.68 0.37 17.42
C PHE A 279 -28.07 1.76 16.89
N GLU A 280 -29.09 1.81 16.04
CA GLU A 280 -29.62 3.04 15.47
C GLU A 280 -30.23 3.98 16.53
N GLU A 281 -31.02 3.43 17.45
CA GLU A 281 -31.59 4.20 18.56
C GLU A 281 -30.55 4.65 19.58
N SER A 282 -29.56 3.80 19.86
CA SER A 282 -28.58 4.05 20.92
C SER A 282 -27.46 4.98 20.46
N ILE A 283 -26.84 4.67 19.31
CA ILE A 283 -25.61 5.32 18.85
C ILE A 283 -25.91 6.29 17.71
N SER A 284 -26.63 5.85 16.66
CA SER A 284 -26.91 6.72 15.51
C SER A 284 -27.77 7.92 15.89
N THR A 285 -28.72 7.78 16.80
CA THR A 285 -29.56 8.89 17.27
C THR A 285 -28.75 9.93 18.05
N LEU A 286 -27.86 9.51 18.96
CA LEU A 286 -27.01 10.43 19.70
C LEU A 286 -26.05 11.17 18.77
N TYR A 287 -25.45 10.44 17.83
CA TYR A 287 -24.57 11.04 16.82
C TYR A 287 -25.33 11.98 15.88
N GLY A 288 -26.54 11.62 15.45
CA GLY A 288 -27.43 12.47 14.66
C GLY A 288 -27.79 13.78 15.37
N ARG A 289 -28.04 13.75 16.69
CA ARG A 289 -28.25 14.98 17.48
C ARG A 289 -27.00 15.87 17.48
N PHE A 290 -25.82 15.28 17.68
CA PHE A 290 -24.56 16.01 17.58
C PHE A 290 -24.37 16.65 16.20
N LEU A 291 -24.61 15.90 15.12
CA LEU A 291 -24.52 16.42 13.75
C LEU A 291 -25.51 17.56 13.48
N LYS A 292 -26.74 17.48 13.99
CA LYS A 292 -27.71 18.58 13.90
C LYS A 292 -27.23 19.86 14.59
N SER A 293 -26.42 19.75 15.65
CA SER A 293 -25.79 20.92 16.29
C SER A 293 -24.61 21.50 15.49
N LEU A 294 -23.94 20.67 14.69
CA LEU A 294 -22.82 21.08 13.84
C LEU A 294 -23.26 21.70 12.51
N PHE A 295 -24.35 21.21 11.92
CA PHE A 295 -24.82 21.63 10.61
C PHE A 295 -26.06 22.50 10.75
N SER A 296 -25.89 23.82 10.57
CA SER A 296 -27.01 24.77 10.54
C SER A 296 -27.99 24.45 9.42
N THR A 297 -29.23 24.92 9.56
CA THR A 297 -30.27 24.80 8.52
C THR A 297 -29.85 25.41 7.19
N GLU A 298 -29.06 26.49 7.22
CA GLU A 298 -28.50 27.11 6.02
C GLU A 298 -27.51 26.18 5.30
N VAL A 299 -26.60 25.53 6.03
CA VAL A 299 -25.64 24.57 5.43
C VAL A 299 -26.37 23.35 4.87
N GLN A 300 -27.44 22.91 5.51
CA GLN A 300 -28.31 21.85 4.99
C GLN A 300 -28.99 22.28 3.69
N ALA A 301 -29.56 23.49 3.65
CA ALA A 301 -30.19 24.06 2.46
C ALA A 301 -29.21 24.23 1.28
N GLN A 302 -27.97 24.64 1.55
CA GLN A 302 -26.91 24.76 0.53
C GLN A 302 -26.51 23.41 -0.10
N ARG A 303 -26.84 22.28 0.55
CA ARG A 303 -26.50 20.94 0.07
C ARG A 303 -27.67 20.21 -0.57
N VAL A 304 -28.85 20.83 -0.65
CA VAL A 304 -30.01 20.27 -1.34
C VAL A 304 -29.68 20.11 -2.81
N LEU A 305 -29.94 18.93 -3.36
CA LEU A 305 -29.89 18.69 -4.79
C LEU A 305 -31.29 18.90 -5.38
N ASN A 306 -31.42 19.76 -6.39
CA ASN A 306 -32.71 19.97 -7.04
C ASN A 306 -33.12 18.69 -7.81
N GLN A 307 -34.41 18.37 -7.86
CA GLN A 307 -34.91 17.18 -8.56
C GLN A 307 -34.40 17.07 -10.01
N ALA A 308 -34.38 18.18 -10.75
CA ALA A 308 -33.87 18.21 -12.12
C ALA A 308 -32.38 17.81 -12.23
N GLN A 309 -31.57 18.11 -11.21
CA GLN A 309 -30.16 17.70 -11.17
C GLN A 309 -30.02 16.21 -10.82
N LEU A 310 -30.92 15.69 -9.99
CA LEU A 310 -30.97 14.27 -9.66
C LEU A 310 -31.38 13.43 -10.89
N ASP A 311 -32.37 13.90 -11.65
CA ASP A 311 -32.80 13.25 -12.89
C ASP A 311 -31.66 13.22 -13.92
N LEU A 312 -30.92 14.33 -14.08
CA LEU A 312 -29.74 14.40 -14.96
C LEU A 312 -28.63 13.42 -14.52
N LEU A 313 -28.39 13.26 -13.22
CA LEU A 313 -27.42 12.28 -12.71
C LEU A 313 -27.84 10.85 -13.03
N ASN A 314 -29.14 10.54 -12.93
CA ASN A 314 -29.68 9.22 -13.24
C ASN A 314 -29.65 8.91 -14.74
N GLU A 315 -29.88 9.89 -15.60
CA GLU A 315 -29.76 9.73 -17.06
C GLU A 315 -28.31 9.55 -17.53
N THR A 316 -27.35 10.17 -16.83
CA THR A 316 -25.93 10.10 -17.19
C THR A 316 -25.27 8.79 -16.71
N ALA A 317 -25.94 8.00 -15.87
CA ALA A 317 -25.49 6.64 -15.58
C ALA A 317 -25.54 5.87 -16.91
N PRO A 318 -24.40 5.34 -17.41
CA PRO A 318 -24.39 4.60 -18.66
C PRO A 318 -25.37 3.44 -18.49
N MET A 319 -26.55 3.56 -19.11
CA MET A 319 -27.41 2.44 -19.42
C MET A 319 -26.50 1.44 -20.09
N ASP A 320 -26.17 0.37 -19.37
CA ASP A 320 -25.49 -0.80 -19.91
C ASP A 320 -26.20 -1.11 -21.20
N THR A 321 -25.56 -0.74 -22.33
CA THR A 321 -26.17 -0.90 -23.63
C THR A 321 -26.43 -2.39 -23.74
N PRO A 322 -27.70 -2.84 -23.81
CA PRO A 322 -27.98 -4.26 -23.85
C PRO A 322 -27.19 -4.80 -25.04
N LEU A 323 -26.24 -5.69 -24.73
CA LEU A 323 -25.38 -6.34 -25.69
C LEU A 323 -26.30 -6.86 -26.79
N ALA A 324 -26.14 -6.32 -28.00
CA ALA A 324 -27.01 -6.61 -29.13
C ALA A 324 -27.26 -8.12 -29.24
N THR A 325 -28.52 -8.51 -29.08
CA THR A 325 -29.02 -9.86 -29.35
C THR A 325 -28.68 -10.22 -30.80
N PRO A 326 -27.85 -11.25 -31.08
CA PRO A 326 -27.73 -11.75 -32.43
C PRO A 326 -29.01 -12.51 -32.81
N SER A 327 -29.73 -11.99 -33.81
CA SER A 327 -30.88 -12.63 -34.48
C SER A 327 -30.40 -13.61 -35.58
N PRO A 328 -31.24 -14.49 -36.16
CA PRO A 328 -31.02 -15.94 -36.12
C PRO A 328 -30.77 -16.58 -37.50
N ALA A 329 -29.99 -17.65 -37.55
CA ALA A 329 -30.14 -18.76 -38.52
C ALA A 329 -29.11 -19.87 -38.24
N CYS A 330 -29.53 -20.96 -37.61
CA CYS A 330 -28.95 -22.28 -37.85
C CYS A 330 -29.95 -23.41 -37.49
N PRO A 331 -29.89 -24.56 -38.18
CA PRO A 331 -30.96 -25.55 -38.26
C PRO A 331 -31.04 -26.49 -37.04
N PRO A 332 -32.12 -27.28 -36.89
CA PRO A 332 -32.35 -28.09 -35.70
C PRO A 332 -31.36 -29.27 -35.63
N LEU A 333 -30.61 -29.34 -34.53
CA LEU A 333 -29.81 -30.50 -34.17
C LEU A 333 -30.57 -31.37 -33.16
N ILE A 334 -30.48 -32.67 -33.41
CA ILE A 334 -31.15 -33.80 -32.79
C ILE A 334 -30.96 -33.82 -31.26
N ALA A 335 -32.06 -34.10 -30.54
CA ALA A 335 -32.08 -34.24 -29.09
C ALA A 335 -31.29 -35.47 -28.61
N PRO A 336 -30.38 -35.34 -27.62
CA PRO A 336 -29.85 -36.49 -26.91
C PRO A 336 -30.79 -36.95 -25.80
N VAL A 337 -30.95 -38.28 -25.76
CA VAL A 337 -31.70 -39.07 -24.79
C VAL A 337 -31.22 -38.82 -23.36
N VAL A 338 -32.16 -38.54 -22.46
CA VAL A 338 -31.95 -38.46 -21.01
C VAL A 338 -31.78 -39.88 -20.47
N VAL A 339 -30.59 -40.21 -19.98
CA VAL A 339 -30.37 -41.40 -19.14
C VAL A 339 -30.31 -40.94 -17.69
N SER A 340 -31.31 -41.35 -16.91
CA SER A 340 -31.40 -41.10 -15.47
C SER A 340 -30.34 -41.89 -14.69
N PRO A 341 -29.69 -41.31 -13.68
CA PRO A 341 -28.88 -42.07 -12.75
C PRO A 341 -29.75 -42.80 -11.71
N ILE A 342 -29.57 -44.12 -11.66
CA ILE A 342 -30.12 -45.04 -10.66
C ILE A 342 -29.45 -44.77 -9.31
N VAL A 343 -30.27 -44.48 -8.29
CA VAL A 343 -29.87 -44.44 -6.87
C VAL A 343 -30.19 -45.82 -6.27
N PRO A 344 -29.21 -46.56 -5.71
CA PRO A 344 -29.51 -47.78 -4.96
C PRO A 344 -30.05 -47.44 -3.56
N GLN A 345 -31.32 -47.75 -3.33
CA GLN A 345 -31.90 -47.89 -1.99
C GLN A 345 -31.39 -49.18 -1.35
N VAL A 346 -30.58 -49.07 -0.29
CA VAL A 346 -30.28 -50.18 0.61
C VAL A 346 -31.20 -50.07 1.81
N ALA A 347 -32.12 -51.02 1.93
CA ALA A 347 -33.01 -51.19 3.07
C ALA A 347 -32.20 -51.67 4.29
N SER A 348 -32.41 -51.03 5.43
CA SER A 348 -31.98 -51.53 6.75
C SER A 348 -33.18 -52.11 7.48
N SER A 349 -33.11 -53.41 7.74
CA SER A 349 -34.04 -54.17 8.58
C SER A 349 -33.43 -54.39 9.95
N ILE A 350 -34.25 -54.27 10.99
CA ILE A 350 -33.92 -54.28 12.42
C ILE A 350 -33.79 -55.72 12.92
N ALA A 351 -32.79 -56.00 13.76
CA ALA A 351 -32.96 -56.86 14.95
C ALA A 351 -31.85 -56.59 16.01
N PRO A 352 -32.16 -56.73 17.31
CA PRO A 352 -31.35 -56.25 18.43
C PRO A 352 -30.42 -57.35 18.99
N VAL A 353 -29.43 -56.99 19.83
CA VAL A 353 -29.01 -57.73 21.06
C VAL A 353 -27.70 -57.17 21.70
N THR A 354 -27.80 -56.95 23.02
CA THR A 354 -26.80 -56.92 24.11
C THR A 354 -25.67 -55.86 24.21
N SER A 355 -25.76 -55.05 25.27
CA SER A 355 -24.68 -54.53 26.13
C SER A 355 -23.88 -55.68 26.79
N PRO A 356 -22.76 -55.49 27.53
CA PRO A 356 -22.08 -54.25 27.96
C PRO A 356 -20.54 -54.28 27.75
N THR A 357 -19.80 -53.22 28.09
CA THR A 357 -18.56 -53.23 28.90
C THR A 357 -17.88 -51.85 28.90
N ALA A 358 -17.34 -51.51 30.06
CA ALA A 358 -16.87 -50.21 30.52
C ALA A 358 -15.55 -49.69 29.89
N LEU A 359 -15.39 -48.35 29.95
CA LEU A 359 -14.21 -47.53 30.29
C LEU A 359 -12.78 -48.09 30.02
N PRO A 360 -11.82 -47.25 29.57
CA PRO A 360 -11.34 -46.17 30.44
C PRO A 360 -11.00 -44.83 29.78
N SER A 361 -11.23 -43.75 30.55
CA SER A 361 -10.49 -42.47 30.48
C SER A 361 -9.02 -42.70 30.82
N PRO A 362 -8.07 -41.97 30.22
CA PRO A 362 -7.58 -40.71 30.81
C PRO A 362 -7.18 -39.70 29.69
N SER A 363 -6.77 -38.45 29.89
CA SER A 363 -5.94 -37.88 30.94
C SER A 363 -6.04 -36.36 30.93
N GLN A 364 -5.78 -35.83 32.12
CA GLN A 364 -5.76 -34.45 32.57
C GLN A 364 -4.98 -33.47 31.70
N GLY A 365 -5.54 -32.28 31.54
CA GLY A 365 -4.87 -31.11 30.99
C GLY A 365 -3.82 -30.56 31.96
N VAL A 366 -2.64 -30.27 31.42
CA VAL A 366 -1.56 -29.59 32.13
C VAL A 366 -1.87 -28.08 32.14
N PRO A 367 -1.79 -27.39 33.29
CA PRO A 367 -1.91 -25.93 33.32
C PRO A 367 -0.66 -25.30 32.71
N TRP A 368 -0.87 -24.42 31.73
CA TRP A 368 0.18 -23.60 31.12
C TRP A 368 0.66 -22.54 32.13
N VAL A 369 1.95 -22.58 32.46
CA VAL A 369 2.65 -21.56 33.25
C VAL A 369 3.52 -20.75 32.30
N PRO A 370 3.39 -19.41 32.24
CA PRO A 370 4.27 -18.59 31.43
C PRO A 370 5.69 -18.55 32.03
N PRO A 371 6.75 -18.51 31.19
CA PRO A 371 8.13 -18.47 31.66
C PRO A 371 8.46 -17.12 32.33
N PRO A 372 9.38 -17.10 33.32
CA PRO A 372 9.82 -15.86 33.95
C PRO A 372 10.63 -15.01 32.96
N MET A 373 10.31 -13.72 32.89
CA MET A 373 11.10 -12.74 32.15
C MET A 373 12.47 -12.56 32.81
N VAL A 374 13.53 -12.86 32.06
CA VAL A 374 14.91 -12.51 32.42
C VAL A 374 15.08 -11.01 32.17
N ALA A 375 15.32 -10.25 33.23
CA ALA A 375 15.73 -8.86 33.12
C ALA A 375 17.20 -8.82 32.65
N LEU A 376 17.42 -8.31 31.44
CA LEU A 376 18.75 -7.97 30.94
C LEU A 376 19.18 -6.64 31.58
N ASP A 377 20.23 -6.71 32.39
CA ASP A 377 20.93 -5.54 32.93
C ASP A 377 21.73 -4.87 31.81
N LEU A 378 21.35 -3.64 31.47
CA LEU A 378 21.88 -2.86 30.35
C LEU A 378 22.77 -1.69 30.80
N ASN A 379 23.26 -1.70 32.04
CA ASN A 379 24.09 -0.61 32.58
C ASN A 379 25.59 -0.68 32.26
N SER A 380 26.04 -1.51 31.31
CA SER A 380 27.39 -1.40 30.79
C SER A 380 27.36 -0.86 29.37
N LEU A 381 27.52 0.47 29.20
CA LEU A 381 28.23 1.08 28.08
C LEU A 381 28.46 2.58 28.36
N ASN A 382 29.73 2.96 28.29
CA ASN A 382 30.31 4.25 28.59
C ASN A 382 30.05 5.24 27.42
N PRO A 383 29.65 6.52 27.65
CA PRO A 383 29.40 7.46 26.56
C PRO A 383 30.68 8.25 26.25
N GLY A 384 31.32 7.94 25.12
CA GLY A 384 32.50 8.67 24.64
C GLY A 384 32.43 8.93 23.15
N LEU A 385 32.11 10.18 22.79
CA LEU A 385 32.52 10.92 21.58
C LEU A 385 32.34 10.24 20.21
N MET A 386 31.38 10.70 19.40
CA MET A 386 31.58 11.17 18.01
C MET A 386 30.26 11.71 17.39
N PRO A 387 30.32 12.61 16.39
CA PRO A 387 29.17 13.32 15.84
C PRO A 387 28.42 12.57 14.71
N PHE A 388 27.19 13.02 14.51
CA PHE A 388 26.20 12.63 13.52
C PHE A 388 26.69 12.55 12.06
N ASN A 389 26.23 11.52 11.34
CA ASN A 389 25.78 11.64 9.95
C ASN A 389 24.72 10.58 9.63
N GLY A 390 23.61 11.04 9.06
CA GLY A 390 22.48 10.23 8.61
C GLY A 390 22.55 9.86 7.12
N LEU A 391 21.51 9.16 6.67
CA LEU A 391 21.24 8.59 5.34
C LEU A 391 21.82 7.19 5.11
N ALA A 392 21.15 6.19 5.68
CA ALA A 392 21.18 4.82 5.19
C ALA A 392 19.76 4.47 4.74
N ASP A 393 19.58 4.39 3.41
CA ASP A 393 18.64 3.53 2.68
C ASP A 393 18.73 3.91 1.18
N ASP A 394 19.84 3.54 0.52
CA ASP A 394 19.95 3.22 -0.93
C ASP A 394 21.43 3.17 -1.40
N LEU A 395 22.22 2.22 -0.87
CA LEU A 395 23.58 1.96 -1.37
C LEU A 395 23.88 0.45 -1.39
N ASP A 396 23.23 -0.28 -2.29
CA ASP A 396 23.55 -1.70 -2.57
C ASP A 396 23.91 -1.97 -4.04
N PHE A 397 24.34 -0.97 -4.81
CA PHE A 397 24.65 -1.17 -6.23
C PHE A 397 26.02 -0.68 -6.74
N PHE A 398 26.93 -0.23 -5.87
CA PHE A 398 28.27 0.19 -6.28
C PHE A 398 29.35 -0.23 -5.28
N LEU A 399 29.61 -1.53 -5.15
CA LEU A 399 30.83 -2.01 -4.49
C LEU A 399 31.28 -3.38 -5.04
N VAL A 400 31.51 -3.45 -6.36
CA VAL A 400 32.33 -4.50 -6.96
C VAL A 400 33.31 -3.83 -7.91
N GLY A 401 34.53 -3.60 -7.43
CA GLY A 401 35.64 -3.18 -8.26
C GLY A 401 36.50 -2.10 -7.61
N LEU A 402 37.31 -2.49 -6.62
CA LEU A 402 38.68 -1.98 -6.39
C LEU A 402 39.21 -2.58 -5.09
N GLN A 403 39.95 -3.68 -5.19
CA GLN A 403 40.89 -4.08 -4.14
C GLN A 403 42.10 -4.73 -4.79
N GLN A 404 43.08 -3.91 -5.16
CA GLN A 404 44.47 -4.34 -5.31
C GLN A 404 45.18 -4.07 -3.98
N GLY A 405 45.93 -5.07 -3.53
CA GLY A 405 46.39 -5.19 -2.15
C GLY A 405 47.62 -4.39 -1.79
N LEU A 406 47.86 -4.33 -0.48
CA LEU A 406 49.14 -4.08 0.18
C LEU A 406 49.15 -4.81 1.55
N PRO A 407 50.33 -5.10 2.13
CA PRO A 407 50.59 -6.35 2.84
C PRO A 407 50.46 -6.31 4.37
N ASN A 408 50.29 -7.52 4.92
CA ASN A 408 50.30 -7.88 6.33
C ASN A 408 51.57 -7.43 7.07
N ASN A 409 51.42 -6.87 8.26
CA ASN A 409 52.47 -6.83 9.27
C ASN A 409 51.88 -7.14 10.67
N PRO A 410 52.35 -8.18 11.39
CA PRO A 410 51.87 -8.53 12.71
C PRO A 410 52.88 -8.13 13.80
N HIS A 411 52.51 -7.18 14.67
CA HIS A 411 53.10 -7.10 16.01
C HIS A 411 52.29 -6.17 16.92
N VAL A 412 51.55 -6.72 17.88
CA VAL A 412 51.04 -5.99 19.05
C VAL A 412 51.29 -6.87 20.28
N PRO A 413 52.05 -6.40 21.29
CA PRO A 413 52.25 -7.13 22.54
C PRO A 413 51.07 -6.91 23.52
N PRO A 414 50.86 -7.83 24.50
CA PRO A 414 49.69 -7.81 25.37
C PRO A 414 49.78 -6.75 26.48
N LEU A 415 48.67 -6.06 26.74
CA LEU A 415 48.52 -5.08 27.83
C LEU A 415 48.32 -5.77 29.19
N ALA A 416 48.91 -5.18 30.23
CA ALA A 416 48.89 -5.63 31.64
C ALA A 416 47.50 -5.50 32.32
N PRO A 417 47.23 -6.23 33.42
CA PRO A 417 45.93 -6.24 34.09
C PRO A 417 45.67 -5.00 34.95
N LEU A 418 44.40 -4.55 34.95
CA LEU A 418 43.89 -3.39 35.70
C LEU A 418 43.73 -3.69 37.22
N PRO A 419 43.88 -2.67 38.09
CA PRO A 419 43.67 -2.78 39.53
C PRO A 419 42.18 -2.76 39.94
N PRO A 420 41.84 -3.20 41.17
CA PRO A 420 40.46 -3.42 41.61
C PRO A 420 39.70 -2.13 41.96
N LEU A 421 38.39 -2.18 41.75
CA LEU A 421 37.41 -1.12 41.99
C LEU A 421 37.21 -0.78 43.49
N PRO A 422 36.98 0.49 43.85
CA PRO A 422 36.52 0.88 45.18
C PRO A 422 34.98 0.79 45.34
N PRO A 423 34.48 0.81 46.60
CA PRO A 423 33.14 0.34 46.94
C PRO A 423 32.01 1.34 46.68
N ILE A 424 30.83 0.76 46.48
CA ILE A 424 29.54 1.36 46.20
C ILE A 424 29.04 2.16 47.43
N TYR A 425 28.70 3.44 47.21
CA TYR A 425 27.85 4.21 48.12
C TYR A 425 26.42 4.25 47.58
N ASN A 426 25.47 3.84 48.42
CA ASN A 426 24.04 4.01 48.23
C ASN A 426 23.68 5.49 48.37
N ASP A 427 22.95 6.06 47.41
CA ASP A 427 22.06 7.17 47.71
C ASP A 427 20.86 7.26 46.76
N SER A 428 19.74 7.64 47.36
CA SER A 428 18.38 7.55 46.85
C SER A 428 18.03 8.81 46.08
N ASN A 429 17.85 8.72 44.76
CA ASN A 429 17.14 9.73 43.96
C ASN A 429 16.84 9.21 42.54
N ILE A 430 15.81 8.35 42.41
CA ILE A 430 15.27 7.93 41.11
C ILE A 430 13.79 8.33 41.07
N LEU A 431 13.53 9.60 40.73
CA LEU A 431 12.19 10.01 40.29
C LEU A 431 12.21 11.16 39.25
N ALA A 432 13.37 11.77 38.97
CA ALA A 432 13.51 12.80 37.95
C ALA A 432 13.99 12.28 36.57
N GLY A 433 14.64 11.12 36.52
CA GLY A 433 15.20 10.55 35.27
C GLY A 433 14.17 9.86 34.36
N THR A 434 13.04 9.42 34.91
CA THR A 434 12.02 8.65 34.18
C THR A 434 11.11 9.53 33.32
N LEU A 435 10.94 10.81 33.68
CA LEU A 435 10.10 11.77 32.96
C LEU A 435 10.79 12.34 31.70
N MET A 436 12.10 12.56 31.73
CA MET A 436 12.87 13.00 30.55
C MET A 436 13.03 11.90 29.50
N SER A 437 13.10 10.63 29.92
CA SER A 437 13.26 9.48 29.03
C SER A 437 11.98 9.14 28.26
N LEU A 438 10.80 9.35 28.86
CA LEU A 438 9.50 9.21 28.18
C LEU A 438 9.26 10.31 27.14
N GLN A 439 9.77 11.52 27.37
CA GLN A 439 9.65 12.64 26.44
C GLN A 439 10.56 12.47 25.20
N ALA A 440 11.73 11.83 25.37
CA ALA A 440 12.61 11.43 24.26
C ALA A 440 12.04 10.25 23.45
N LEU A 441 11.43 9.25 24.11
CA LEU A 441 10.75 8.14 23.44
C LEU A 441 9.52 8.60 22.64
N TYR A 442 8.81 9.63 23.11
CA TYR A 442 7.67 10.22 22.40
C TYR A 442 8.12 11.00 21.15
N ALA A 443 9.29 11.66 21.20
CA ALA A 443 9.86 12.40 20.06
C ALA A 443 10.43 11.48 18.96
N GLN A 444 10.94 10.30 19.32
CA GLN A 444 11.49 9.34 18.36
C GLN A 444 10.40 8.57 17.61
N ASN A 445 9.27 8.27 18.27
CA ASN A 445 8.14 7.59 17.65
C ASN A 445 7.18 8.52 16.87
N SER A 446 7.20 9.85 17.11
CA SER A 446 6.30 10.77 16.40
C SER A 446 6.63 10.94 14.90
N ARG A 447 7.84 10.59 14.47
CA ARG A 447 8.27 10.73 13.05
C ARG A 447 7.68 9.65 12.14
N ILE A 448 7.42 8.45 12.66
CA ILE A 448 6.83 7.34 11.90
C ILE A 448 5.33 7.56 11.62
N TYR A 449 4.63 8.38 12.41
CA TYR A 449 3.18 8.61 12.28
C TYR A 449 2.78 9.88 11.51
N THR A 450 3.71 10.59 10.86
CA THR A 450 3.43 11.92 10.28
C THR A 450 2.58 11.88 8.98
N ALA A 451 2.22 10.70 8.45
CA ALA A 451 1.35 10.60 7.27
C ALA A 451 -0.16 10.48 7.56
N LEU A 452 -0.60 10.38 8.82
CA LEU A 452 -2.04 10.24 9.13
C LEU A 452 -2.43 11.06 10.38
N ARG A 453 -2.57 12.38 10.21
CA ARG A 453 -3.08 13.25 11.28
C ARG A 453 -4.61 13.16 11.35
N ILE A 454 -5.14 12.02 11.79
CA ILE A 454 -6.51 11.92 12.29
C ILE A 454 -6.45 12.23 13.79
N ARG A 455 -7.08 13.33 14.23
CA ARG A 455 -7.31 13.58 15.66
C ARG A 455 -8.34 12.56 16.15
N ILE A 456 -7.88 11.46 16.74
CA ILE A 456 -8.73 10.54 17.50
C ILE A 456 -8.87 11.12 18.90
N LEU A 457 -10.03 11.69 19.21
CA LEU A 457 -10.43 12.05 20.56
C LEU A 457 -10.83 10.76 21.29
N CYS A 458 -9.88 10.15 22.01
CA CYS A 458 -10.22 9.12 22.99
C CYS A 458 -10.78 9.78 24.24
N HIS A 459 -12.10 9.82 24.40
CA HIS A 459 -12.72 10.16 25.68
C HIS A 459 -12.57 8.97 26.63
N TYR A 460 -11.65 9.08 27.58
CA TYR A 460 -11.57 8.20 28.74
C TYR A 460 -12.36 8.84 29.89
N THR A 461 -13.54 8.30 30.22
CA THR A 461 -14.29 8.68 31.41
C THR A 461 -13.92 7.74 32.56
N PRO A 462 -13.25 8.21 33.64
CA PRO A 462 -13.05 7.38 34.82
C PRO A 462 -14.36 7.26 35.58
N THR A 463 -14.86 6.03 35.73
CA THR A 463 -15.93 5.67 36.65
C THR A 463 -15.42 5.81 38.08
N THR A 464 -15.79 6.92 38.74
CA THR A 464 -15.63 7.03 40.20
C THR A 464 -16.86 6.46 40.88
N SER A 465 -16.69 5.24 41.37
CA SER A 465 -17.50 4.66 42.44
C SER A 465 -17.53 5.61 43.63
N ARG A 466 -18.71 6.13 43.99
CA ARG A 466 -18.90 6.93 45.20
C ARG A 466 -19.81 6.17 46.15
N ARG A 467 -19.19 5.66 47.22
CA ARG A 467 -19.83 5.12 48.42
C ARG A 467 -20.72 6.18 49.07
N ASN A 468 -21.86 5.73 49.56
CA ASN A 468 -22.67 6.42 50.55
C ASN A 468 -21.85 6.67 51.82
N SER A 469 -21.85 7.90 52.30
CA SER A 469 -21.64 8.21 53.71
C SER A 469 -22.59 9.33 54.09
N GLU A 470 -23.39 9.01 55.09
CA GLU A 470 -24.31 9.85 55.86
C GLU A 470 -23.68 11.19 56.26
N PHE A 471 -24.47 12.26 56.28
CA PHE A 471 -24.35 13.30 57.29
C PHE A 471 -25.71 14.01 57.50
N ASN A 472 -26.13 14.03 58.77
CA ASN A 472 -27.26 14.77 59.32
C ASN A 472 -27.05 16.29 59.21
N LEU A 473 -28.08 17.00 58.76
CA LEU A 473 -28.82 18.05 59.49
C LEU A 473 -29.95 18.61 58.63
#